data_AF-A0A3D3AFD5-F1
#
_entry.id   AF-A0A3D3AFD5-F1
#
_cell.length_a   1.000
_cell.length_b   1.000
_cell.length_c   1.000
_cell.angle_alpha   90.00
_cell.angle_beta   90.00
_cell.angle_gamma   90.00
#
_symmetry.space_group_name_H-M   'P 1'
#
loop_
_entity.id
_entity.type
_entity.pdbx_description
1 polymer ?
#
loop_
_entity_poly.entity_id
_entity_poly.type
_entity_poly.pdbx_seq_one_letter_code
_entity_poly.pdbx_strand_id
1 'polypeptide(L)'
;RNILDFEKDYPSCKVIKLEQNYRCTKKILDAANYVIANNEQRKPKKLWTENKTGDNIKFYRAENERGEARFILDEIKDLTSTDFKYKDVAILYRNNAMSRVLEEALITNNIPYKVIGGFRFYDRMEVKDIMAYLKVINNPLDNISVLRIVNVPKRGIGASTIDTIREYANQNEISIYSAILESEKIDGLNSRALNAVQKFISLMGSLAAAFEKMDVPELINEVIEKTGYVDELKKENTKESTERIENIQEFYSAALEF
;
A
#
# COMPACT_ATOMS: atom_id res chain seq x y z
N ARG A 1 -8.54 22.95 16.70
CA ARG A 1 -8.70 24.18 17.53
C ARG A 1 -9.57 25.23 16.85
N ASN A 2 -9.37 25.52 15.56
CA ASN A 2 -10.01 26.63 14.82
C ASN A 2 -11.54 26.77 14.99
N ILE A 3 -12.35 25.73 14.79
CA ILE A 3 -13.82 25.89 14.83
C ILE A 3 -14.41 26.05 16.25
N LEU A 4 -13.74 25.53 17.28
CA LEU A 4 -14.25 25.60 18.65
C LEU A 4 -14.03 26.99 19.25
N ASP A 5 -12.90 27.62 18.89
CA ASP A 5 -12.50 28.95 19.35
C ASP A 5 -13.07 30.09 18.49
N PHE A 6 -13.80 29.79 17.40
CA PHE A 6 -14.36 30.79 16.48
C PHE A 6 -15.18 31.89 17.16
N GLU A 7 -15.96 31.54 18.19
CA GLU A 7 -16.76 32.51 18.96
C GLU A 7 -15.91 33.44 19.84
N LYS A 8 -14.68 33.03 20.19
CA LYS A 8 -13.72 33.87 20.92
C LYS A 8 -13.04 34.86 19.97
N ASP A 9 -12.68 34.40 18.78
CA ASP A 9 -12.02 35.22 17.75
C ASP A 9 -12.99 36.24 17.14
N TYR A 10 -14.28 35.89 17.04
CA TYR A 10 -15.33 36.74 16.47
C TYR A 10 -16.55 36.84 17.40
N PRO A 11 -16.52 37.70 18.43
CA PRO A 11 -17.62 37.82 19.42
C PRO A 11 -18.98 38.21 18.84
N SER A 12 -19.01 38.84 17.66
CA SER A 12 -20.25 39.25 16.97
C SER A 12 -20.82 38.18 16.03
N CYS A 13 -20.25 36.97 16.00
CA CYS A 13 -20.70 35.93 15.09
C CYS A 13 -22.05 35.33 15.49
N LYS A 14 -22.82 34.88 14.50
CA LYS A 14 -24.08 34.15 14.70
C LYS A 14 -23.84 32.66 14.49
N VAL A 15 -24.13 31.84 15.50
CA VAL A 15 -24.02 30.39 15.42
C VAL A 15 -25.34 29.78 14.96
N ILE A 16 -25.32 29.03 13.86
CA ILE A 16 -26.46 28.26 13.36
C ILE A 16 -26.11 26.78 13.40
N LYS A 17 -26.91 25.98 14.13
CA LYS A 17 -26.72 24.53 14.23
C LYS A 17 -27.66 23.82 13.25
N LEU A 18 -27.09 23.13 12.28
CA LEU A 18 -27.83 22.23 11.39
C LEU A 18 -27.89 20.83 12.02
N GLU A 19 -29.05 20.46 12.53
CA GLU A 19 -29.23 19.23 13.33
C GLU A 19 -30.04 18.14 12.60
N GLN A 20 -30.73 18.49 11.52
CA GLN A 20 -31.43 17.51 10.69
C GLN A 20 -30.46 16.80 9.74
N ASN A 21 -30.45 15.47 9.78
CA ASN A 21 -29.69 14.61 8.89
C ASN A 21 -30.61 14.05 7.79
N TYR A 22 -30.22 14.28 6.54
CA TYR A 22 -30.97 13.86 5.36
C TYR A 22 -30.44 12.57 4.71
N ARG A 23 -29.34 12.00 5.23
CA ARG A 23 -28.62 10.87 4.62
C ARG A 23 -28.99 9.53 5.25
N CYS A 24 -28.97 9.45 6.57
CA CYS A 24 -29.00 8.19 7.30
C CYS A 24 -30.41 7.85 7.80
N THR A 25 -30.65 6.57 8.05
CA THR A 25 -31.84 6.07 8.76
C THR A 25 -31.73 6.35 10.26
N LYS A 26 -32.83 6.25 11.01
CA LYS A 26 -32.83 6.54 12.46
C LYS A 26 -31.84 5.67 13.23
N LYS A 27 -31.80 4.35 12.99
CA LYS A 27 -30.89 3.44 13.70
C LYS A 27 -29.41 3.77 13.50
N ILE A 28 -29.00 4.09 12.27
CA ILE A 28 -27.62 4.50 11.96
C ILE A 28 -27.30 5.82 12.67
N LEU A 29 -28.21 6.79 12.63
CA LEU A 29 -28.00 8.09 13.24
C LEU A 29 -27.94 8.03 14.77
N ASP A 30 -28.79 7.20 15.38
CA ASP A 30 -28.81 6.97 16.81
C ASP A 30 -27.49 6.35 17.27
N ALA A 31 -27.00 5.29 16.60
CA ALA A 31 -25.71 4.70 16.90
C ALA A 31 -24.56 5.71 16.80
N ALA A 32 -24.55 6.54 15.74
CA ALA A 32 -23.55 7.60 15.59
C ALA A 32 -23.60 8.62 16.74
N ASN A 33 -24.81 9.07 17.13
CA ASN A 33 -25.02 9.98 18.26
C ASN A 33 -24.54 9.37 19.58
N TYR A 34 -24.76 8.07 19.81
CA TYR A 34 -24.29 7.37 21.01
C TYR A 34 -22.77 7.27 21.06
N VAL A 35 -22.12 6.89 19.95
CA VAL A 35 -20.65 6.79 19.90
C VAL A 35 -20.01 8.14 20.14
N ILE A 36 -20.45 9.19 19.43
CA ILE A 36 -19.84 10.53 19.50
C ILE A 36 -20.11 11.25 20.83
N ALA A 37 -21.08 10.80 21.64
CA ALA A 37 -21.37 11.36 22.96
C ALA A 37 -20.25 11.13 23.98
N ASN A 38 -19.39 10.13 23.75
CA ASN A 38 -18.26 9.81 24.63
C ASN A 38 -17.06 10.76 24.46
N ASN A 39 -17.07 11.65 23.46
CA ASN A 39 -15.97 12.59 23.24
C ASN A 39 -16.08 13.81 24.15
N GLU A 40 -15.04 14.08 24.95
CA GLU A 40 -15.00 15.17 25.93
C GLU A 40 -14.93 16.56 25.29
N GLN A 41 -14.15 16.72 24.22
CA GLN A 41 -13.93 18.02 23.57
C GLN A 41 -14.91 18.28 22.42
N ARG A 42 -16.19 18.49 22.74
CA ARG A 42 -17.23 18.82 21.74
C ARG A 42 -18.22 19.87 22.21
N LYS A 43 -18.82 20.61 21.26
CA LYS A 43 -20.04 21.37 21.53
C LYS A 43 -21.25 20.42 21.50
N PRO A 44 -22.19 20.53 22.46
CA PRO A 44 -23.41 19.72 22.44
C PRO A 44 -24.20 19.93 21.14
N LYS A 45 -24.42 18.83 20.45
CA LYS A 45 -25.20 18.73 19.22
C LYS A 45 -25.79 17.32 19.16
N LYS A 46 -27.09 17.22 18.88
CA LYS A 46 -27.76 15.93 18.65
C LYS A 46 -28.40 15.97 17.28
N LEU A 47 -28.02 15.03 16.42
CA LEU A 47 -28.61 14.93 15.09
C LEU A 47 -29.93 14.16 15.16
N TRP A 48 -30.91 14.56 14.35
CA TRP A 48 -32.18 13.85 14.18
C TRP A 48 -32.51 13.67 12.68
N THR A 49 -33.42 12.78 12.33
CA THR A 49 -33.83 12.56 10.93
C THR A 49 -35.31 12.19 10.80
N GLU A 50 -35.92 12.64 9.70
CA GLU A 50 -37.27 12.25 9.24
C GLU A 50 -37.28 10.95 8.43
N ASN A 51 -36.11 10.42 8.08
CA ASN A 51 -35.99 9.17 7.34
C ASN A 51 -36.59 7.99 8.12
N LYS A 52 -36.87 6.89 7.39
CA LYS A 52 -37.33 5.64 8.00
C LYS A 52 -36.36 5.12 9.07
N THR A 53 -36.86 4.28 9.98
CA THR A 53 -36.06 3.72 11.06
C THR A 53 -34.86 2.90 10.55
N GLY A 54 -35.06 2.15 9.47
CA GLY A 54 -34.03 1.32 8.83
C GLY A 54 -33.80 -0.02 9.52
N ASP A 55 -32.90 -0.81 8.93
CA ASP A 55 -32.52 -2.13 9.41
C ASP A 55 -31.55 -2.05 10.60
N ASN A 56 -31.42 -3.16 11.32
CA ASN A 56 -30.46 -3.24 12.43
C ASN A 56 -29.03 -3.18 11.90
N ILE A 57 -28.16 -2.49 12.64
CA ILE A 57 -26.72 -2.51 12.37
C ILE A 57 -26.22 -3.92 12.74
N LYS A 58 -25.68 -4.62 11.75
CA LYS A 58 -25.07 -5.94 11.95
C LYS A 58 -23.66 -5.76 12.51
N PHE A 59 -23.28 -6.64 13.44
CA PHE A 59 -21.91 -6.78 13.93
C PHE A 59 -21.52 -8.25 13.77
N TYR A 60 -20.38 -8.49 13.15
CA TYR A 60 -19.83 -9.83 12.95
C TYR A 60 -18.39 -9.85 13.45
N ARG A 61 -18.05 -10.89 14.21
CA ARG A 61 -16.68 -11.14 14.67
C ARG A 61 -16.18 -12.38 13.96
N ALA A 62 -15.25 -12.18 13.03
CA ALA A 62 -14.56 -13.27 12.37
C ALA A 62 -13.47 -13.87 13.27
N GLU A 63 -13.05 -15.09 12.95
CA GLU A 63 -11.90 -15.75 13.59
C GLU A 63 -10.56 -15.15 13.13
N ASN A 64 -10.49 -14.69 11.88
CA ASN A 64 -9.32 -14.07 11.26
C ASN A 64 -9.74 -13.13 10.11
N GLU A 65 -8.78 -12.41 9.53
CA GLU A 65 -9.00 -11.46 8.43
C GLU A 65 -9.63 -12.09 7.17
N ARG A 66 -9.29 -13.34 6.85
CA ARG A 66 -9.88 -14.07 5.72
C ARG A 66 -11.34 -14.45 5.98
N GLY A 67 -11.68 -14.75 7.23
CA GLY A 67 -13.06 -14.95 7.66
C GLY A 67 -13.87 -13.67 7.54
N GLU A 68 -13.29 -12.52 7.92
CA GLU A 68 -13.91 -11.20 7.77
C GLU A 68 -14.11 -10.86 6.29
N ALA A 69 -13.09 -11.06 5.45
CA ALA A 69 -13.19 -10.81 4.01
C ALA A 69 -14.25 -11.71 3.35
N ARG A 70 -14.33 -12.99 3.71
CA ARG A 70 -15.39 -13.89 3.22
C ARG A 70 -16.78 -13.42 3.62
N PHE A 71 -16.96 -13.05 4.89
CA PHE A 71 -18.23 -12.50 5.36
C PHE A 71 -18.62 -11.23 4.57
N ILE A 72 -17.68 -10.32 4.33
CA ILE A 72 -17.91 -9.10 3.54
C ILE A 72 -18.28 -9.46 2.10
N LEU A 73 -17.61 -10.43 1.47
CA LEU A 73 -17.94 -10.90 0.13
C LEU A 73 -19.36 -11.45 0.06
N ASP A 74 -19.76 -12.26 1.04
CA ASP A 74 -21.08 -12.87 1.09
C ASP A 74 -22.15 -11.78 1.27
N GLU A 75 -21.96 -10.81 2.17
CA GLU A 75 -22.87 -9.67 2.31
C GLU A 75 -22.94 -8.81 1.04
N ILE A 76 -21.82 -8.62 0.33
CA ILE A 76 -21.82 -7.91 -0.97
C ILE A 76 -22.68 -8.68 -1.98
N LYS A 77 -22.49 -10.00 -2.10
CA LYS A 77 -23.25 -10.85 -3.02
C LYS A 77 -24.74 -10.86 -2.68
N ASP A 78 -25.08 -10.95 -1.39
CA ASP A 78 -26.46 -10.91 -0.92
C ASP A 78 -27.11 -9.55 -1.27
N LEU A 79 -26.43 -8.45 -0.98
CA LEU A 79 -26.92 -7.11 -1.33
C LEU A 79 -27.10 -6.93 -2.85
N THR A 80 -26.15 -7.38 -3.66
CA THR A 80 -26.22 -7.23 -5.12
C THR A 80 -27.11 -8.25 -5.82
N SER A 81 -27.53 -9.32 -5.11
CA SER A 81 -28.61 -10.20 -5.57
C SER A 81 -30.00 -9.55 -5.47
N THR A 82 -30.11 -8.43 -4.74
CA THR A 82 -31.33 -7.64 -4.57
C THR A 82 -31.27 -6.34 -5.39
N ASP A 83 -31.71 -5.21 -4.85
CA ASP A 83 -31.84 -3.94 -5.58
C ASP A 83 -30.54 -3.11 -5.60
N PHE A 84 -29.49 -3.52 -4.89
CA PHE A 84 -28.24 -2.75 -4.79
C PHE A 84 -27.26 -3.12 -5.92
N LYS A 85 -26.46 -2.14 -6.35
CA LYS A 85 -25.35 -2.36 -7.28
C LYS A 85 -24.03 -2.31 -6.53
N TYR A 86 -22.95 -2.86 -7.11
CA TYR A 86 -21.60 -2.80 -6.50
C TYR A 86 -21.17 -1.37 -6.14
N LYS A 87 -21.57 -0.37 -6.93
CA LYS A 87 -21.26 1.05 -6.68
C LYS A 87 -21.98 1.65 -5.46
N ASP A 88 -23.00 0.98 -4.95
CA ASP A 88 -23.78 1.42 -3.79
C ASP A 88 -23.19 0.87 -2.48
N VAL A 89 -22.15 0.03 -2.57
CA VAL A 89 -21.44 -0.56 -1.43
C VAL A 89 -20.08 0.12 -1.25
N ALA A 90 -19.74 0.46 -0.02
CA ALA A 90 -18.43 0.98 0.36
C ALA A 90 -17.86 0.18 1.55
N ILE A 91 -16.60 -0.21 1.44
CA ILE A 91 -15.85 -0.85 2.53
C ILE A 91 -14.91 0.21 3.13
N LEU A 92 -15.00 0.43 4.43
CA LEU A 92 -14.18 1.39 5.16
C LEU A 92 -13.29 0.65 6.15
N TYR A 93 -11.99 0.92 6.10
CA TYR A 93 -10.98 0.33 6.96
C TYR A 93 -10.09 1.42 7.55
N ARG A 94 -9.42 1.09 8.66
CA ARG A 94 -8.65 2.06 9.45
C ARG A 94 -7.28 2.38 8.84
N ASN A 95 -6.65 1.38 8.21
CA ASN A 95 -5.31 1.44 7.63
C ASN A 95 -5.32 0.84 6.22
N ASN A 96 -4.56 1.43 5.30
CA ASN A 96 -4.39 0.97 3.92
C ASN A 96 -3.82 -0.45 3.83
N ALA A 97 -2.99 -0.87 4.79
CA ALA A 97 -2.49 -2.25 4.88
C ALA A 97 -3.63 -3.29 4.86
N MET A 98 -4.75 -2.99 5.53
CA MET A 98 -5.93 -3.87 5.63
C MET A 98 -6.67 -4.07 4.29
N SER A 99 -6.38 -3.26 3.27
CA SER A 99 -7.05 -3.42 1.97
C SER A 99 -6.62 -4.70 1.26
N ARG A 100 -5.41 -5.22 1.51
CA ARG A 100 -4.85 -6.38 0.79
C ARG A 100 -5.81 -7.57 0.74
N VAL A 101 -6.20 -8.07 1.91
CA VAL A 101 -7.04 -9.27 2.06
C VAL A 101 -8.40 -9.07 1.38
N LEU A 102 -8.96 -7.86 1.50
CA LEU A 102 -10.22 -7.50 0.86
C LEU A 102 -10.08 -7.44 -0.66
N GLU A 103 -9.02 -6.79 -1.16
CA GLU A 103 -8.73 -6.69 -2.60
C GLU A 103 -8.53 -8.08 -3.22
N GLU A 104 -7.75 -8.95 -2.58
CA GLU A 104 -7.52 -10.32 -3.01
C GLU A 104 -8.82 -11.14 -3.07
N ALA A 105 -9.63 -11.03 -2.02
CA ALA A 105 -10.94 -11.69 -1.94
C ALA A 105 -11.88 -11.21 -3.06
N LEU A 106 -11.91 -9.91 -3.34
CA LEU A 106 -12.71 -9.29 -4.41
C LEU A 106 -12.21 -9.72 -5.80
N ILE A 107 -10.89 -9.71 -6.04
CA ILE A 107 -10.28 -10.13 -7.31
C ILE A 107 -10.60 -11.59 -7.60
N THR A 108 -10.35 -12.48 -6.64
CA THR A 108 -10.55 -13.93 -6.78
C THR A 108 -12.01 -14.28 -7.08
N ASN A 109 -12.95 -13.45 -6.63
CA ASN A 109 -14.39 -13.61 -6.86
C ASN A 109 -14.92 -12.77 -8.04
N ASN A 110 -14.06 -12.16 -8.85
CA ASN A 110 -14.45 -11.29 -9.97
C ASN A 110 -15.43 -10.15 -9.57
N ILE A 111 -15.28 -9.60 -8.37
CA ILE A 111 -16.08 -8.46 -7.91
C ILE A 111 -15.37 -7.14 -8.29
N PRO A 112 -16.01 -6.26 -9.08
CA PRO A 112 -15.40 -4.99 -9.46
C PRO A 112 -15.29 -4.06 -8.24
N TYR A 113 -14.11 -3.48 -8.04
CA TYR A 113 -13.84 -2.59 -6.92
C TYR A 113 -13.02 -1.38 -7.33
N LYS A 114 -13.06 -0.32 -6.50
CA LYS A 114 -12.25 0.88 -6.66
C LYS A 114 -11.70 1.32 -5.31
N VAL A 115 -10.39 1.45 -5.21
CA VAL A 115 -9.71 2.04 -4.05
C VAL A 115 -9.80 3.57 -4.14
N ILE A 116 -10.16 4.23 -3.03
CA ILE A 116 -10.23 5.70 -2.92
C ILE A 116 -9.14 6.17 -1.97
N GLY A 117 -8.39 7.20 -2.36
CA GLY A 117 -7.36 7.80 -1.51
C GLY A 117 -6.04 7.00 -1.43
N GLY A 118 -5.85 6.00 -2.30
CA GLY A 118 -4.63 5.20 -2.38
C GLY A 118 -4.55 4.40 -3.68
N PHE A 119 -3.40 3.76 -3.90
CA PHE A 119 -3.21 2.79 -4.97
C PHE A 119 -3.71 1.40 -4.52
N ARG A 120 -4.04 0.54 -5.50
CA ARG A 120 -4.24 -0.89 -5.23
C ARG A 120 -3.02 -1.44 -4.48
N PHE A 121 -3.19 -2.46 -3.65
CA PHE A 121 -2.10 -2.98 -2.84
C PHE A 121 -0.81 -3.27 -3.64
N TYR A 122 -0.92 -4.03 -4.72
CA TYR A 122 0.21 -4.35 -5.62
C TYR A 122 0.69 -3.17 -6.47
N ASP A 123 -0.04 -2.05 -6.46
CA ASP A 123 0.36 -0.83 -7.15
C ASP A 123 1.24 0.10 -6.30
N ARG A 124 1.36 -0.16 -4.99
CA ARG A 124 2.15 0.65 -4.06
C ARG A 124 3.64 0.55 -4.38
N MET A 125 4.37 1.65 -4.16
CA MET A 125 5.76 1.78 -4.58
C MET A 125 6.64 0.69 -3.98
N GLU A 126 6.60 0.55 -2.66
CA GLU A 126 7.35 -0.45 -1.90
C GLU A 126 7.02 -1.89 -2.29
N VAL A 127 5.74 -2.20 -2.53
CA VAL A 127 5.33 -3.54 -2.97
C VAL A 127 5.89 -3.82 -4.37
N LYS A 128 5.78 -2.86 -5.30
CA LYS A 128 6.36 -3.00 -6.65
C LYS A 128 7.88 -3.10 -6.62
N ASP A 129 8.55 -2.45 -5.68
CA ASP A 129 10.02 -2.49 -5.57
C ASP A 129 10.48 -3.88 -5.13
N ILE A 130 9.86 -4.45 -4.09
CA ILE A 130 10.13 -5.85 -3.68
C ILE A 130 9.78 -6.83 -4.80
N MET A 131 8.62 -6.67 -5.46
CA MET A 131 8.25 -7.50 -6.62
C MET A 131 9.26 -7.38 -7.77
N ALA A 132 9.83 -6.21 -8.00
CA ALA A 132 10.83 -6.02 -9.04
C ALA A 132 12.15 -6.73 -8.71
N TYR A 133 12.57 -6.79 -7.43
CA TYR A 133 13.69 -7.65 -7.02
C TYR A 133 13.42 -9.11 -7.38
N LEU A 134 12.27 -9.65 -6.97
CA LEU A 134 11.88 -11.03 -7.27
C LEU A 134 11.83 -11.31 -8.77
N LYS A 135 11.30 -10.37 -9.56
CA LYS A 135 11.26 -10.47 -11.03
C LYS A 135 12.64 -10.52 -11.65
N VAL A 136 13.59 -9.69 -11.20
CA VAL A 136 14.96 -9.70 -11.75
C VAL A 136 15.69 -10.97 -11.33
N ILE A 137 15.48 -11.46 -10.12
CA ILE A 137 16.04 -12.74 -9.65
C ILE A 137 15.57 -13.89 -10.55
N ASN A 138 14.27 -13.94 -10.87
CA ASN A 138 13.70 -14.99 -11.72
C ASN A 138 13.98 -14.77 -13.23
N ASN A 139 14.02 -13.52 -13.68
CA ASN A 139 14.24 -13.13 -15.07
C ASN A 139 15.12 -11.87 -15.16
N PRO A 140 16.45 -12.05 -15.28
CA PRO A 140 17.39 -10.92 -15.40
C PRO A 140 17.21 -10.08 -16.67
N LEU A 141 16.43 -10.54 -17.66
CA LEU A 141 16.17 -9.81 -18.91
C LEU A 141 15.09 -8.71 -18.74
N ASP A 142 14.42 -8.63 -17.59
CA ASP A 142 13.42 -7.60 -17.30
C ASP A 142 14.10 -6.24 -17.02
N ASN A 143 14.44 -5.53 -18.09
CA ASN A 143 15.04 -4.19 -18.05
C ASN A 143 14.21 -3.18 -17.23
N ILE A 144 12.88 -3.32 -17.20
CA ILE A 144 12.00 -2.40 -16.47
C ILE A 144 12.19 -2.60 -14.97
N SER A 145 12.19 -3.86 -14.52
CA SER A 145 12.41 -4.20 -13.11
C SER A 145 13.85 -3.88 -12.67
N VAL A 146 14.86 -4.13 -13.52
CA VAL A 146 16.26 -3.76 -13.24
C VAL A 146 16.42 -2.26 -12.99
N LEU A 147 15.91 -1.43 -13.92
CA LEU A 147 15.98 0.03 -13.79
C LEU A 147 15.24 0.56 -12.56
N ARG A 148 14.18 -0.13 -12.13
CA ARG A 148 13.42 0.23 -10.94
C ARG A 148 14.22 0.02 -9.65
N ILE A 149 14.96 -1.09 -9.54
CA ILE A 149 15.61 -1.49 -8.29
C ILE A 149 17.09 -1.10 -8.19
N VAL A 150 17.75 -0.79 -9.31
CA VAL A 150 19.21 -0.58 -9.36
C VAL A 150 19.70 0.43 -8.32
N ASN A 151 18.92 1.48 -8.05
CA ASN A 151 19.24 2.50 -7.06
C ASN A 151 18.17 2.64 -5.95
N VAL A 152 17.39 1.58 -5.69
CA VAL A 152 16.40 1.52 -4.60
C VAL A 152 16.62 0.29 -3.75
N PRO A 153 16.96 0.38 -2.44
CA PRO A 153 17.44 1.53 -1.67
C PRO A 153 18.55 2.35 -2.33
N LYS A 154 18.73 3.61 -1.90
CA LYS A 154 19.76 4.48 -2.51
C LYS A 154 21.15 3.89 -2.37
N ARG A 155 21.82 3.65 -3.51
CA ARG A 155 23.17 3.05 -3.60
C ARG A 155 24.24 3.98 -4.17
N GLY A 156 23.85 5.20 -4.55
CA GLY A 156 24.76 6.13 -5.22
C GLY A 156 24.94 5.86 -6.71
N ILE A 157 24.02 5.11 -7.33
CA ILE A 157 23.97 4.88 -8.77
C ILE A 157 23.08 5.99 -9.36
N GLY A 158 23.71 7.07 -9.81
CA GLY A 158 23.01 8.27 -10.31
C GLY A 158 22.44 8.10 -11.72
N ALA A 159 21.60 9.05 -12.16
CA ALA A 159 20.96 9.03 -13.47
C ALA A 159 21.97 8.91 -14.62
N SER A 160 23.07 9.69 -14.58
CA SER A 160 24.11 9.63 -15.61
C SER A 160 24.76 8.24 -15.72
N THR A 161 25.01 7.57 -14.59
CA THR A 161 25.54 6.19 -14.57
C THR A 161 24.55 5.22 -15.21
N ILE A 162 23.26 5.36 -14.91
CA ILE A 162 22.21 4.53 -15.50
C ILE A 162 22.11 4.77 -17.01
N ASP A 163 22.21 6.01 -17.46
CA ASP A 163 22.16 6.37 -18.88
C ASP A 163 23.36 5.79 -19.63
N THR A 164 24.59 5.92 -19.09
CA THR A 164 25.79 5.29 -19.70
C THR A 164 25.65 3.77 -19.80
N ILE A 165 25.13 3.10 -18.76
CA ILE A 165 24.89 1.65 -18.78
C ILE A 165 23.84 1.29 -19.85
N ARG A 166 22.76 2.09 -19.98
CA ARG A 166 21.72 1.88 -21.00
C ARG A 166 22.27 2.08 -22.41
N GLU A 167 23.09 3.08 -22.64
CA GLU A 167 23.74 3.33 -23.93
C GLU A 167 24.63 2.15 -24.33
N TYR A 168 25.47 1.67 -23.41
CA TYR A 168 26.29 0.49 -23.64
C TYR A 168 25.44 -0.76 -23.93
N ALA A 169 24.36 -0.98 -23.17
CA ALA A 169 23.44 -2.09 -23.39
C ALA A 169 22.83 -2.06 -24.80
N ASN A 170 22.39 -0.88 -25.24
CA ASN A 170 21.81 -0.68 -26.57
C ASN A 170 22.84 -0.87 -27.69
N GLN A 171 24.07 -0.35 -27.52
CA GLN A 171 25.13 -0.47 -28.53
C GLN A 171 25.58 -1.92 -28.74
N ASN A 172 25.56 -2.73 -27.68
CA ASN A 172 25.96 -4.14 -27.72
C ASN A 172 24.78 -5.11 -27.89
N GLU A 173 23.56 -4.60 -28.02
CA GLU A 173 22.32 -5.39 -28.13
C GLU A 173 22.12 -6.41 -26.98
N ILE A 174 22.49 -6.03 -25.76
CA ILE A 174 22.37 -6.86 -24.56
C ILE A 174 21.35 -6.29 -23.58
N SER A 175 20.92 -7.11 -22.61
CA SER A 175 20.06 -6.63 -21.52
C SER A 175 20.79 -5.63 -20.63
N ILE A 176 20.05 -4.76 -19.94
CA ILE A 176 20.63 -3.80 -18.98
C ILE A 176 21.33 -4.55 -17.85
N TYR A 177 20.80 -5.68 -17.41
CA TYR A 177 21.46 -6.51 -16.40
C TYR A 177 22.80 -7.07 -16.91
N SER A 178 22.87 -7.53 -18.16
CA SER A 178 24.11 -7.95 -18.80
C SER A 178 25.12 -6.80 -18.88
N ALA A 179 24.69 -5.60 -19.26
CA ALA A 179 25.55 -4.41 -19.27
C ALA A 179 26.04 -4.04 -17.86
N ILE A 180 25.20 -4.19 -16.83
CA ILE A 180 25.61 -4.02 -15.43
C ILE A 180 26.74 -5.00 -15.08
N LEU A 181 26.60 -6.29 -15.43
CA LEU A 181 27.65 -7.29 -15.21
C LEU A 181 28.95 -6.95 -15.93
N GLU A 182 28.86 -6.29 -17.09
CA GLU A 182 30.01 -5.82 -17.86
C GLU A 182 30.47 -4.40 -17.49
N SER A 183 30.03 -3.85 -16.36
CA SER A 183 30.29 -2.44 -15.98
C SER A 183 31.77 -2.02 -15.98
N GLU A 184 32.71 -2.95 -15.80
CA GLU A 184 34.15 -2.68 -15.90
C GLU A 184 34.64 -2.37 -17.32
N LYS A 185 33.91 -2.82 -18.34
CA LYS A 185 34.19 -2.57 -19.77
C LYS A 185 33.59 -1.26 -20.27
N ILE A 186 32.76 -0.60 -19.46
CA ILE A 186 32.02 0.60 -19.86
C ILE A 186 32.88 1.84 -19.63
N ASP A 187 33.36 2.44 -20.72
CA ASP A 187 34.02 3.74 -20.68
C ASP A 187 33.05 4.82 -20.17
N GLY A 188 33.54 5.71 -19.30
CA GLY A 188 32.74 6.83 -18.75
C GLY A 188 32.18 6.61 -17.35
N LEU A 189 32.32 5.40 -16.78
CA LEU A 189 32.01 5.15 -15.37
C LEU A 189 33.19 5.53 -14.46
N ASN A 190 32.98 6.49 -13.56
CA ASN A 190 33.99 6.81 -12.54
C ASN A 190 34.07 5.71 -11.46
N SER A 191 35.18 5.69 -10.70
CA SER A 191 35.43 4.65 -9.68
C SER A 191 34.35 4.60 -8.58
N ARG A 192 33.67 5.71 -8.27
CA ARG A 192 32.58 5.71 -7.29
C ARG A 192 31.34 5.01 -7.83
N ALA A 193 30.97 5.30 -9.07
CA ALA A 193 29.86 4.65 -9.77
C ALA A 193 30.13 3.16 -9.94
N LEU A 194 31.33 2.79 -10.39
CA LEU A 194 31.73 1.39 -10.57
C LEU A 194 31.61 0.61 -9.25
N ASN A 195 32.15 1.14 -8.14
CA ASN A 195 32.02 0.52 -6.82
C ASN A 195 30.56 0.33 -6.37
N ALA A 196 29.68 1.30 -6.66
CA ALA A 196 28.26 1.19 -6.34
C ALA A 196 27.56 0.10 -7.17
N VAL A 197 27.86 0.03 -8.47
CA VAL A 197 27.36 -1.01 -9.38
C VAL A 197 27.86 -2.40 -8.97
N GLN A 198 29.14 -2.53 -8.61
CA GLN A 198 29.70 -3.80 -8.12
C GLN A 198 29.03 -4.31 -6.84
N LYS A 199 28.69 -3.40 -5.90
CA LYS A 199 27.88 -3.77 -4.73
C LYS A 199 26.49 -4.27 -5.11
N PHE A 200 25.86 -3.65 -6.11
CA PHE A 200 24.57 -4.11 -6.61
C PHE A 200 24.66 -5.49 -7.28
N ILE A 201 25.69 -5.74 -8.09
CA ILE A 201 25.96 -7.06 -8.69
C ILE A 201 26.12 -8.12 -7.60
N SER A 202 26.93 -7.85 -6.57
CA SER A 202 27.16 -8.78 -5.46
C SER A 202 25.86 -9.07 -4.70
N LEU A 203 25.04 -8.04 -4.44
CA LEU A 203 23.73 -8.19 -3.81
C LEU A 203 22.82 -9.11 -4.64
N MET A 204 22.64 -8.81 -5.94
CA MET A 204 21.78 -9.59 -6.82
C MET A 204 22.27 -11.02 -7.00
N GLY A 205 23.58 -11.23 -7.12
CA GLY A 205 24.17 -12.58 -7.14
C GLY A 205 23.90 -13.36 -5.85
N SER A 206 23.96 -12.69 -4.69
CA SER A 206 23.66 -13.33 -3.40
C SER A 206 22.18 -13.70 -3.26
N LEU A 207 21.27 -12.88 -3.81
CA LEU A 207 19.83 -13.14 -3.81
C LEU A 207 19.45 -14.24 -4.81
N ALA A 208 20.09 -14.28 -5.97
CA ALA A 208 19.91 -15.36 -6.95
C ALA A 208 20.36 -16.72 -6.38
N ALA A 209 21.50 -16.75 -5.67
CA ALA A 209 21.96 -17.97 -5.00
C ALA A 209 21.04 -18.41 -3.85
N ALA A 210 20.33 -17.46 -3.20
CA ALA A 210 19.34 -17.75 -2.18
C ALA A 210 18.07 -18.35 -2.79
N PHE A 211 17.61 -17.86 -3.94
CA PHE A 211 16.43 -18.37 -4.66
C PHE A 211 16.53 -19.86 -5.02
N GLU A 212 17.73 -20.38 -5.27
CA GLU A 212 17.93 -21.83 -5.53
C GLU A 212 17.68 -22.71 -4.30
N LYS A 213 17.63 -22.13 -3.09
CA LYS A 213 17.67 -22.86 -1.81
C LYS A 213 16.53 -22.50 -0.85
N MET A 214 15.81 -21.43 -1.13
CA MET A 214 14.79 -20.86 -0.25
C MET A 214 13.42 -20.93 -0.90
N ASP A 215 12.38 -21.00 -0.07
CA ASP A 215 11.02 -20.77 -0.53
C ASP A 215 10.73 -19.28 -0.80
N VAL A 216 9.55 -18.98 -1.34
CA VAL A 216 9.17 -17.61 -1.70
C VAL A 216 9.13 -16.67 -0.48
N PRO A 217 8.51 -17.04 0.65
CA PRO A 217 8.57 -16.24 1.87
C PRO A 217 10.01 -15.94 2.33
N GLU A 218 10.85 -16.96 2.46
CA GLU A 218 12.24 -16.82 2.89
C GLU A 218 13.01 -15.88 1.94
N LEU A 219 12.81 -16.02 0.63
CA LEU A 219 13.42 -15.14 -0.36
C LEU A 219 12.95 -13.69 -0.21
N ILE A 220 11.66 -13.46 0.06
CA ILE A 220 11.13 -12.11 0.30
C ILE A 220 11.79 -11.49 1.53
N ASN A 221 11.92 -12.26 2.62
CA ASN A 221 12.61 -11.78 3.81
C ASN A 221 14.08 -11.48 3.53
N GLU A 222 14.78 -12.36 2.81
CA GLU A 222 16.18 -12.17 2.41
C GLU A 222 16.36 -10.91 1.54
N VAL A 223 15.42 -10.64 0.62
CA VAL A 223 15.39 -9.40 -0.18
C VAL A 223 15.23 -8.19 0.74
N ILE A 224 14.26 -8.21 1.67
CA ILE A 224 13.99 -7.10 2.59
C ILE A 224 15.23 -6.80 3.45
N GLU A 225 15.87 -7.84 4.00
CA GLU A 225 17.03 -7.71 4.87
C GLU A 225 18.29 -7.27 4.12
N LYS A 226 18.70 -7.98 3.05
CA LYS A 226 19.96 -7.67 2.36
C LYS A 226 19.94 -6.36 1.60
N THR A 227 18.78 -5.94 1.11
CA THR A 227 18.68 -4.64 0.44
C THR A 227 18.75 -3.49 1.44
N GLY A 228 18.44 -3.73 2.72
CA GLY A 228 18.31 -2.69 3.74
C GLY A 228 17.08 -1.82 3.53
N TYR A 229 16.06 -2.30 2.81
CA TYR A 229 14.91 -1.50 2.39
C TYR A 229 14.12 -0.96 3.60
N VAL A 230 13.76 -1.85 4.52
CA VAL A 230 13.03 -1.47 5.73
C VAL A 230 13.89 -0.59 6.64
N ASP A 231 15.20 -0.79 6.67
CA ASP A 231 16.10 0.03 7.48
C ASP A 231 16.25 1.46 6.96
N GLU A 232 16.20 1.68 5.64
CA GLU A 232 16.13 3.02 5.06
C GLU A 232 14.82 3.73 5.46
N LEU A 233 13.68 3.04 5.37
CA LEU A 233 12.38 3.58 5.78
C LEU A 233 12.31 3.90 7.28
N LYS A 234 12.90 3.06 8.13
CA LYS A 234 12.98 3.29 9.58
C LYS A 234 13.77 4.55 9.91
N LYS A 235 14.83 4.86 9.15
CA LYS A 235 15.64 6.08 9.33
C LYS A 235 14.88 7.36 9.00
N GLU A 236 13.93 7.31 8.06
CA GLU A 236 13.09 8.47 7.72
C GLU A 236 12.17 8.89 8.88
N ASN A 237 11.73 7.93 9.70
CA ASN A 237 10.89 8.14 10.89
C ASN A 237 9.69 9.06 10.65
N THR A 238 8.97 8.84 9.55
CA THR A 238 7.75 9.58 9.22
C THR A 238 6.53 8.66 9.30
N LYS A 239 5.34 9.27 9.35
CA LYS A 239 4.07 8.52 9.25
C LYS A 239 3.99 7.75 7.94
N GLU A 240 4.43 8.38 6.85
CA GLU A 240 4.48 7.73 5.53
C GLU A 240 5.43 6.54 5.51
N SER A 241 6.63 6.67 6.09
CA SER A 241 7.59 5.56 6.11
C SER A 241 7.09 4.39 6.96
N THR A 242 6.33 4.66 8.04
CA THR A 242 5.66 3.63 8.85
C THR A 242 4.60 2.89 8.03
N GLU A 243 3.74 3.61 7.30
CA GLU A 243 2.71 3.00 6.43
C GLU A 243 3.35 2.13 5.33
N ARG A 244 4.49 2.54 4.78
CA ARG A 244 5.23 1.74 3.78
C ARG A 244 5.82 0.46 4.40
N ILE A 245 6.33 0.53 5.63
CA ILE A 245 6.82 -0.67 6.34
C ILE A 245 5.67 -1.64 6.58
N GLU A 246 4.50 -1.15 7.02
CA GLU A 246 3.31 -1.98 7.20
C GLU A 246 2.89 -2.68 5.89
N ASN A 247 2.95 -1.98 4.75
CA ASN A 247 2.65 -2.57 3.44
C ASN A 247 3.63 -3.69 3.05
N ILE A 248 4.93 -3.53 3.36
CA ILE A 248 5.95 -4.56 3.11
C ILE A 248 5.70 -5.78 4.00
N GLN A 249 5.35 -5.57 5.27
CA GLN A 249 5.03 -6.66 6.19
C GLN A 249 3.78 -7.42 5.71
N GLU A 250 2.74 -6.72 5.26
CA GLU A 250 1.57 -7.36 4.66
C GLU A 250 1.91 -8.17 3.41
N PHE A 251 2.84 -7.70 2.58
CA PHE A 251 3.28 -8.44 1.40
C PHE A 251 4.03 -9.73 1.78
N TYR A 252 4.87 -9.66 2.81
CA TYR A 252 5.55 -10.83 3.36
C TYR A 252 4.58 -11.84 4.01
N SER A 253 3.63 -11.36 4.82
CA SER A 253 2.58 -12.18 5.42
C SER A 253 1.75 -12.90 4.35
N ALA A 254 1.44 -12.23 3.24
CA ALA A 254 0.75 -12.86 2.12
C ALA A 254 1.57 -13.98 1.47
N ALA A 255 2.89 -13.86 1.42
CA ALA A 255 3.73 -14.91 0.85
C ALA A 255 3.76 -16.17 1.73
N LEU A 256 3.85 -16.02 3.06
CA LEU A 256 3.80 -17.13 4.03
C LEU A 256 2.50 -17.96 3.94
N GLU A 257 1.49 -17.36 3.35
CA GLU A 257 0.14 -17.88 3.22
C GLU A 257 -0.09 -18.72 1.96
N PHE A 258 0.83 -18.67 0.98
CA PHE A 258 0.83 -19.45 -0.26
C PHE A 258 1.63 -20.75 -0.11
#